data_AF-A0A3M7GBG5-F1
#
_entry.id   AF-A0A3M7GBG5-F1
#
_cell.length_a   1.000
_cell.length_b   1.000
_cell.length_c   1.000
_cell.angle_alpha   90.00
_cell.angle_beta   90.00
_cell.angle_gamma   90.00
#
_symmetry.space_group_name_H-M   'P 1'
#
loop_
_entity.id
_entity.type
_entity.pdbx_description
1 polymer ?
#
loop_
_entity_poly.entity_id
_entity_poly.type
_entity_poly.pdbx_seq_one_letter_code
_entity_poly.pdbx_strand_id
1 'polypeptide(L)'
;MVLLICQNFIGVPAGQWTGHCEGAAHMLRARGFRKPLDRFESKLLMSARGSVAIEGIFNPAIRFTDDEWRRIVDLDVSYQSEAVEGKVLRHLASIPKLARQIKELPAERHFVIMQAHSHLAAIDSLLKKTRSQLLRCEADEEGLHGLASPMIHAAAMRAYGFCLAGALIMHRMICCLDTNNATSALESAVLVDESLRLAEEANTYHPFASAHIHFVLAAAYMNAATDYQRTAIKIAISVYQIDCSGDSWTDIHSRGLQWLDDLRYGFDMLVA
;
A
#
# COMPACT_ATOMS: atom_id res chain seq x y z
N MET A 1 1.83 -9.23 3.36
CA MET A 1 2.72 -8.12 3.75
C MET A 1 3.78 -8.51 4.77
N VAL A 2 3.69 -9.70 5.41
CA VAL A 2 4.71 -10.13 6.37
C VAL A 2 6.11 -10.17 5.74
N LEU A 3 6.24 -10.52 4.45
CA LEU A 3 7.56 -10.48 3.79
C LEU A 3 8.15 -9.07 3.72
N LEU A 4 7.36 -8.05 3.37
CA LEU A 4 7.83 -6.65 3.36
C LEU A 4 8.14 -6.14 4.78
N ILE A 5 7.31 -6.53 5.74
CA ILE A 5 7.53 -6.21 7.16
C ILE A 5 8.83 -6.85 7.65
N CYS A 6 9.07 -8.12 7.32
CA CYS A 6 10.30 -8.82 7.66
C CYS A 6 11.52 -8.25 6.93
N GLN A 7 11.41 -7.86 5.65
CA GLN A 7 12.47 -7.15 4.94
C GLN A 7 12.88 -5.88 5.69
N ASN A 8 11.90 -5.11 6.17
CA ASN A 8 12.15 -3.90 6.95
C ASN A 8 12.87 -4.21 8.28
N PHE A 9 12.53 -5.32 8.94
CA PHE A 9 13.17 -5.74 10.19
C PHE A 9 14.56 -6.36 10.05
N ILE A 10 14.95 -6.82 8.86
CA ILE A 10 16.27 -7.44 8.63
C ILE A 10 17.38 -6.37 8.48
N GLY A 11 17.06 -5.08 8.62
CA GLY A 11 18.06 -4.01 8.57
C GLY A 11 18.59 -3.72 7.17
N VAL A 12 17.76 -3.99 6.16
CA VAL A 12 18.07 -3.62 4.78
C VAL A 12 18.11 -2.09 4.70
N PRO A 13 19.15 -1.49 4.07
CA PRO A 13 19.19 -0.05 3.87
C PRO A 13 17.88 0.43 3.24
N ALA A 14 17.30 1.47 3.84
CA ALA A 14 16.01 1.98 3.41
C ALA A 14 16.05 2.34 1.90
N GLY A 15 15.09 1.81 1.15
CA GLY A 15 14.98 2.01 -0.30
C GLY A 15 15.60 0.96 -1.20
N GLN A 16 16.27 -0.06 -0.65
CA GLN A 16 16.79 -1.14 -1.48
C GLN A 16 15.80 -2.30 -1.58
N TRP A 17 15.50 -2.70 -2.81
CA TRP A 17 14.84 -3.97 -3.08
C TRP A 17 15.81 -5.10 -2.77
N THR A 18 15.49 -5.92 -1.77
CA THR A 18 16.29 -7.11 -1.41
C THR A 18 16.18 -8.26 -2.41
N GLY A 19 15.27 -8.16 -3.37
CA GLY A 19 14.89 -9.27 -4.26
C GLY A 19 14.02 -10.34 -3.59
N HIS A 20 13.59 -10.22 -2.32
CA HIS A 20 12.74 -11.27 -1.74
C HIS A 20 11.37 -11.37 -2.42
N CYS A 21 10.77 -10.25 -2.84
CA CYS A 21 9.52 -10.31 -3.62
C CYS A 21 9.77 -10.78 -5.05
N GLU A 22 10.93 -10.55 -5.64
CA GLU A 22 11.33 -11.17 -6.91
C GLU A 22 11.42 -12.70 -6.76
N GLY A 23 12.09 -13.18 -5.72
CA GLY A 23 12.13 -14.60 -5.37
C GLY A 23 10.73 -15.18 -5.13
N ALA A 24 9.90 -14.47 -4.36
CA ALA A 24 8.51 -14.88 -4.12
C ALA A 24 7.68 -14.87 -5.40
N ALA A 25 7.91 -13.95 -6.33
CA ALA A 25 7.28 -13.93 -7.65
C ALA A 25 7.67 -15.17 -8.47
N HIS A 26 8.94 -15.56 -8.47
CA HIS A 26 9.41 -16.80 -9.11
C HIS A 26 8.78 -18.03 -8.47
N MET A 27 8.66 -18.08 -7.14
CA MET A 27 7.99 -19.16 -6.43
C MET A 27 6.51 -19.26 -6.81
N LEU A 28 5.78 -18.13 -6.87
CA LEU A 28 4.38 -18.10 -7.27
C LEU A 28 4.18 -18.63 -8.70
N ARG A 29 5.08 -18.27 -9.63
CA ARG A 29 5.05 -18.80 -11.00
C ARG A 29 5.32 -20.29 -11.06
N ALA A 30 6.40 -20.74 -10.40
CA ALA A 30 6.81 -22.15 -10.41
C ALA A 30 5.74 -23.06 -9.78
N ARG A 31 5.11 -22.59 -8.70
CA ARG A 31 4.00 -23.25 -8.04
C ARG A 31 2.73 -23.23 -8.90
N GLY A 32 2.52 -22.15 -9.63
CA GLY A 32 1.35 -21.89 -10.46
C GLY A 32 0.14 -21.36 -9.68
N PHE A 33 -0.81 -20.77 -10.41
CA PHE A 33 -1.95 -20.05 -9.83
C PHE A 33 -3.17 -20.93 -9.56
N ARG A 34 -2.96 -22.08 -8.91
CA ARG A 34 -4.04 -23.02 -8.52
C ARG A 34 -4.58 -22.69 -7.12
N LYS A 35 -5.68 -23.32 -6.72
CA LYS A 35 -6.15 -23.23 -5.32
C LYS A 35 -5.10 -23.80 -4.36
N PRO A 36 -4.97 -23.28 -3.13
CA PRO A 36 -4.12 -23.89 -2.11
C PRO A 36 -4.60 -25.31 -1.79
N LEU A 37 -3.64 -26.21 -1.56
CA LEU A 37 -3.86 -27.61 -1.18
C LEU A 37 -4.36 -27.72 0.27
N ASP A 38 -3.88 -26.83 1.14
CA ASP A 38 -4.21 -26.82 2.55
C ASP A 38 -4.19 -25.40 3.15
N ARG A 39 -4.49 -25.32 4.46
CA ARG A 39 -4.54 -24.06 5.21
C ARG A 39 -3.17 -23.39 5.35
N PHE A 40 -2.09 -24.17 5.44
CA PHE A 40 -0.74 -23.63 5.54
C PHE A 40 -0.35 -22.95 4.23
N GLU A 41 -0.54 -23.64 3.10
CA GLU A 41 -0.28 -23.09 1.77
C GLU A 41 -1.16 -21.87 1.49
N SER A 42 -2.44 -21.89 1.88
CA SER A 42 -3.33 -20.73 1.78
C SER A 42 -2.74 -19.50 2.47
N LYS A 43 -2.27 -19.64 3.72
CA LYS A 43 -1.65 -18.54 4.47
C LYS A 43 -0.33 -18.07 3.84
N LEU A 44 0.49 -19.00 3.35
CA LEU A 44 1.75 -18.68 2.69
C LEU A 44 1.52 -17.87 1.41
N LEU A 45 0.62 -18.34 0.55
CA LEU A 45 0.23 -17.66 -0.68
C LEU A 45 -0.38 -16.28 -0.40
N MET A 46 -1.22 -16.17 0.64
CA MET A 46 -1.80 -14.89 1.05
C MET A 46 -0.72 -13.88 1.51
N SER A 47 0.29 -14.35 2.25
CA SER A 47 1.40 -13.50 2.69
C SER A 47 2.27 -13.03 1.52
N ALA A 48 2.57 -13.96 0.59
CA ALA A 48 3.41 -13.71 -0.58
C ALA A 48 2.71 -12.80 -1.60
N ARG A 49 1.48 -13.11 -2.00
CA ARG A 49 0.77 -12.40 -3.08
C ARG A 49 0.67 -10.90 -2.82
N GLY A 50 0.37 -10.48 -1.60
CA GLY A 50 0.20 -9.05 -1.28
C GLY A 50 1.54 -8.30 -1.33
N SER A 51 2.61 -8.96 -0.89
CA SER A 51 3.96 -8.38 -0.91
C SER A 51 4.46 -8.24 -2.36
N VAL A 52 4.29 -9.31 -3.15
CA VAL A 52 4.61 -9.33 -4.58
C VAL A 52 3.77 -8.35 -5.38
N ALA A 53 2.46 -8.25 -5.09
CA ALA A 53 1.57 -7.36 -5.81
C ALA A 53 1.88 -5.88 -5.56
N ILE A 54 2.22 -5.52 -4.32
CA ILE A 54 2.63 -4.15 -3.99
C ILE A 54 4.02 -3.85 -4.55
N GLU A 55 5.03 -4.67 -4.28
CA GLU A 55 6.38 -4.42 -4.78
C GLU A 55 6.42 -4.41 -6.31
N GLY A 56 5.68 -5.30 -6.98
CA GLY A 56 5.64 -5.37 -8.44
C GLY A 56 4.99 -4.17 -9.14
N ILE A 57 4.31 -3.28 -8.40
CA ILE A 57 3.91 -1.98 -8.94
C ILE A 57 5.14 -1.10 -9.15
N PHE A 58 6.10 -1.14 -8.22
CA PHE A 58 7.25 -0.22 -8.19
C PHE A 58 8.55 -0.84 -8.70
N ASN A 59 8.68 -2.18 -8.66
CA ASN A 59 9.88 -2.90 -9.03
C ASN A 59 9.76 -3.50 -10.45
N PRO A 60 10.45 -2.94 -11.46
CA PRO A 60 10.40 -3.41 -12.84
C PRO A 60 11.07 -4.78 -13.07
N ALA A 61 11.77 -5.33 -12.08
CA ALA A 61 12.27 -6.71 -12.13
C ALA A 61 11.13 -7.74 -11.97
N ILE A 62 10.04 -7.36 -11.30
CA ILE A 62 8.84 -8.20 -11.15
C ILE A 62 7.92 -8.02 -12.37
N ARG A 63 8.22 -8.74 -13.46
CA ARG A 63 7.50 -8.61 -14.74
C ARG A 63 6.40 -9.63 -14.94
N PHE A 64 5.19 -9.39 -14.46
CA PHE A 64 4.04 -10.23 -14.75
C PHE A 64 3.29 -9.80 -16.02
N THR A 65 2.75 -10.79 -16.73
CA THR A 65 1.71 -10.57 -17.75
C THR A 65 0.40 -10.13 -17.09
N ASP A 66 -0.49 -9.51 -17.86
CA ASP A 66 -1.79 -9.04 -17.36
C ASP A 66 -2.64 -10.18 -16.77
N ASP A 67 -2.51 -11.39 -17.33
CA ASP A 67 -3.20 -12.59 -16.82
C ASP A 67 -2.58 -13.08 -15.50
N GLU A 68 -1.25 -13.06 -15.38
CA GLU A 68 -0.57 -13.38 -14.12
C GLU A 68 -0.95 -12.39 -13.01
N TRP A 69 -0.98 -11.08 -13.31
CA TRP A 69 -1.45 -10.06 -12.37
C TRP A 69 -2.84 -10.37 -11.83
N ARG A 70 -3.79 -10.64 -12.74
CA ARG A 70 -5.17 -11.02 -12.38
C ARG A 70 -5.19 -12.27 -11.50
N ARG A 71 -4.46 -13.32 -11.90
CA ARG A 71 -4.43 -14.59 -11.15
C ARG A 71 -3.80 -14.44 -9.76
N ILE A 72 -2.80 -13.58 -9.57
CA ILE A 72 -2.17 -13.33 -8.26
C ILE A 72 -3.18 -12.73 -7.28
N VAL A 73 -3.97 -11.75 -7.72
CA VAL A 73 -4.94 -11.06 -6.86
C VAL A 73 -6.25 -11.84 -6.69
N ASP A 74 -6.62 -12.64 -7.69
CA ASP A 74 -7.82 -13.50 -7.66
C ASP A 74 -7.56 -14.90 -7.12
N LEU A 75 -6.33 -15.17 -6.66
CA LEU A 75 -5.97 -16.46 -6.08
C LEU A 75 -6.93 -16.78 -4.92
N ASP A 76 -7.68 -17.87 -5.06
CA ASP A 76 -8.71 -18.31 -4.12
C ASP A 76 -8.07 -18.89 -2.84
N VAL A 77 -7.43 -18.02 -2.07
CA VAL A 77 -6.91 -18.32 -0.73
C VAL A 77 -8.05 -18.19 0.27
N SER A 78 -8.53 -19.33 0.76
CA SER A 78 -9.71 -19.38 1.64
C SER A 78 -9.43 -18.70 2.99
N TYR A 79 -10.51 -18.12 3.54
CA TYR A 79 -10.68 -17.30 4.75
C TYR A 79 -10.75 -15.77 4.55
N GLN A 80 -10.25 -15.19 3.44
CA GLN A 80 -10.20 -13.73 3.23
C GLN A 80 -10.40 -13.25 1.78
N SER A 81 -11.03 -14.02 0.88
CA SER A 81 -11.29 -13.53 -0.49
C SER A 81 -12.16 -12.24 -0.54
N GLU A 82 -12.83 -11.93 0.58
CA GLU A 82 -13.63 -10.73 0.84
C GLU A 82 -12.95 -9.64 1.68
N ALA A 83 -11.73 -9.90 2.21
CA ALA A 83 -11.01 -8.91 3.01
C ALA A 83 -10.72 -7.65 2.18
N VAL A 84 -10.81 -6.50 2.82
CA VAL A 84 -10.72 -5.20 2.15
C VAL A 84 -9.36 -5.02 1.49
N GLU A 85 -8.29 -5.48 2.14
CA GLU A 85 -6.92 -5.43 1.62
C GLU A 85 -6.82 -6.17 0.28
N GLY A 86 -7.46 -7.34 0.16
CA GLY A 86 -7.51 -8.11 -1.10
C GLY A 86 -8.26 -7.37 -2.20
N LYS A 87 -9.36 -6.70 -1.87
CA LYS A 87 -10.15 -5.91 -2.83
C LYS A 87 -9.38 -4.69 -3.35
N VAL A 88 -8.71 -3.96 -2.45
CA VAL A 88 -7.83 -2.85 -2.83
C VAL A 88 -6.70 -3.34 -3.73
N LEU A 89 -6.05 -4.46 -3.39
CA LEU A 89 -4.98 -5.04 -4.21
C LEU A 89 -5.42 -5.39 -5.63
N ARG A 90 -6.65 -5.88 -5.83
CA ARG A 90 -7.19 -6.13 -7.18
C ARG A 90 -7.24 -4.86 -8.03
N HIS A 91 -7.60 -3.73 -7.43
CA HIS A 91 -7.61 -2.45 -8.12
C HIS A 91 -6.19 -1.94 -8.40
N LEU A 92 -5.27 -2.04 -7.44
CA LEU A 92 -3.88 -1.62 -7.62
C LEU A 92 -3.12 -2.48 -8.63
N ALA A 93 -3.45 -3.77 -8.78
CA ALA A 93 -2.86 -4.64 -9.80
C ALA A 93 -3.18 -4.22 -11.25
N SER A 94 -4.10 -3.26 -11.46
CA SER A 94 -4.33 -2.65 -12.77
C SER A 94 -3.25 -1.65 -13.19
N ILE A 95 -2.50 -1.07 -12.23
CA ILE A 95 -1.55 0.02 -12.49
C ILE A 95 -0.51 -0.34 -13.55
N PRO A 96 0.19 -1.49 -13.48
CA PRO A 96 1.21 -1.82 -14.48
C PRO A 96 0.64 -1.94 -15.91
N LYS A 97 -0.59 -2.44 -16.04
CA LYS A 97 -1.28 -2.52 -17.32
C LYS A 97 -1.63 -1.13 -17.83
N LEU A 98 -2.26 -0.30 -17.01
CA LEU A 98 -2.66 1.05 -17.39
C LEU A 98 -1.44 1.93 -17.76
N ALA A 99 -0.34 1.81 -17.00
CA ALA A 99 0.94 2.48 -17.28
C ALA A 99 1.62 1.99 -18.56
N ARG A 100 1.34 0.77 -19.02
CA ARG A 100 1.79 0.28 -20.33
C ARG A 100 0.88 0.81 -21.45
N GLN A 101 -0.44 0.75 -21.25
CA GLN A 101 -1.43 1.20 -22.23
C GLN A 101 -1.27 2.67 -22.59
N ILE A 102 -0.97 3.53 -21.62
CA ILE A 102 -0.72 4.96 -21.88
C ILE A 102 0.48 5.19 -22.81
N LYS A 103 1.52 4.36 -22.71
CA LYS A 103 2.76 4.43 -23.51
C LYS A 103 2.55 3.87 -24.91
N GLU A 104 1.81 2.76 -25.02
CA GLU A 104 1.53 2.09 -26.29
C GLU A 104 0.44 2.79 -27.11
N LEU A 105 -0.55 3.39 -26.44
CA LEU A 105 -1.74 3.98 -27.06
C LEU A 105 -1.99 5.42 -26.55
N PRO A 106 -1.13 6.41 -26.87
CA PRO A 106 -1.30 7.79 -26.40
C PRO A 106 -2.63 8.43 -26.81
N ALA A 107 -3.18 8.03 -27.96
CA ALA A 107 -4.48 8.50 -28.45
C ALA A 107 -5.66 8.05 -27.56
N GLU A 108 -5.49 6.98 -26.79
CA GLU A 108 -6.51 6.42 -25.88
C GLU A 108 -6.34 6.88 -24.43
N ARG A 109 -5.50 7.89 -24.17
CA ARG A 109 -5.21 8.43 -22.83
C ARG A 109 -6.48 8.72 -22.01
N HIS A 110 -7.51 9.29 -22.63
CA HIS A 110 -8.77 9.56 -21.95
C HIS A 110 -9.46 8.28 -21.42
N PHE A 111 -9.38 7.18 -22.16
CA PHE A 111 -9.94 5.89 -21.73
C PHE A 111 -9.14 5.28 -20.57
N VAL A 112 -7.82 5.43 -20.56
CA VAL A 112 -6.96 5.01 -19.44
C VAL A 112 -7.27 5.81 -18.17
N ILE A 113 -7.43 7.14 -18.30
CA ILE A 113 -7.83 8.03 -17.19
C ILE A 113 -9.19 7.61 -16.63
N MET A 114 -10.17 7.34 -17.51
CA MET A 114 -11.50 6.87 -17.09
C MET A 114 -11.43 5.54 -16.32
N GLN A 115 -10.60 4.58 -16.76
CA GLN A 115 -10.39 3.34 -16.03
C GLN A 115 -9.74 3.58 -14.66
N ALA A 116 -8.73 4.45 -14.57
CA ALA A 116 -8.10 4.82 -13.30
C ALA A 116 -9.12 5.44 -12.33
N HIS A 117 -9.99 6.35 -12.80
CA HIS A 117 -11.09 6.89 -12.00
C HIS A 117 -12.10 5.83 -11.56
N SER A 118 -12.42 4.86 -12.43
CA SER A 118 -13.32 3.75 -12.05
C SER A 118 -12.75 2.92 -10.91
N HIS A 119 -11.44 2.63 -10.96
CA HIS A 119 -10.76 1.93 -9.87
C HIS A 119 -10.67 2.77 -8.59
N LEU A 120 -10.37 4.07 -8.69
CA LEU A 120 -10.39 4.98 -7.55
C LEU A 120 -11.78 5.01 -6.88
N ALA A 121 -12.86 5.17 -7.65
CA ALA A 121 -14.22 5.18 -7.12
C ALA A 121 -14.59 3.87 -6.38
N ALA A 122 -14.10 2.72 -6.86
CA ALA A 122 -14.29 1.45 -6.18
C ALA A 122 -13.52 1.40 -4.85
N ILE A 123 -12.29 1.92 -4.81
CA ILE A 123 -11.50 2.05 -3.57
C ILE A 123 -12.17 3.04 -2.61
N ASP A 124 -12.69 4.18 -3.08
CA ASP A 124 -13.38 5.17 -2.23
C ASP A 124 -14.63 4.60 -1.56
N SER A 125 -15.35 3.72 -2.26
CA SER A 125 -16.47 2.98 -1.67
C SER A 125 -16.01 2.11 -0.50
N LEU A 126 -14.88 1.42 -0.66
CA LEU A 126 -14.27 0.62 0.41
C LEU A 126 -13.76 1.51 1.55
N LEU A 127 -13.09 2.63 1.23
CA LEU A 127 -12.56 3.60 2.17
C LEU A 127 -13.66 4.11 3.11
N LYS A 128 -14.77 4.59 2.54
CA LYS A 128 -15.94 5.06 3.31
C LYS A 128 -16.49 3.96 4.21
N LYS A 129 -16.64 2.74 3.69
CA LYS A 129 -17.12 1.59 4.46
C LYS A 129 -16.19 1.27 5.64
N THR A 130 -14.88 1.21 5.41
CA THR A 130 -13.90 0.92 6.47
C THR A 130 -13.80 2.03 7.50
N ARG A 131 -13.94 3.30 7.09
CA ARG A 131 -13.98 4.43 8.02
C ARG A 131 -15.17 4.32 8.97
N SER A 132 -16.36 4.05 8.44
CA SER A 132 -17.55 3.84 9.27
C SER A 132 -17.41 2.64 10.20
N GLN A 133 -16.71 1.58 9.78
CA GLN A 133 -16.43 0.43 10.64
C GLN A 133 -15.45 0.77 11.77
N LEU A 134 -14.40 1.55 11.48
CA LEU A 134 -13.44 2.01 12.48
C LEU A 134 -14.13 2.89 13.54
N LEU A 135 -14.87 3.92 13.12
CA LEU A 135 -15.64 4.79 14.01
C LEU A 135 -16.62 4.02 14.91
N ARG A 136 -17.21 2.94 14.40
CA ARG A 136 -18.07 2.06 15.20
C ARG A 136 -17.30 1.28 16.26
N CYS A 137 -16.09 0.81 15.94
CA CYS A 137 -15.24 0.12 16.91
C CYS A 137 -14.82 1.07 18.04
N GLU A 138 -14.51 2.32 17.70
CA GLU A 138 -14.15 3.38 18.65
C GLU A 138 -15.33 3.77 19.55
N ALA A 139 -16.55 3.83 19.01
CA ALA A 139 -17.75 4.14 19.79
C ALA A 139 -18.17 3.00 20.75
N ASP A 140 -17.86 1.75 20.40
CA ASP A 140 -18.19 0.55 21.20
C ASP A 140 -17.15 0.25 22.32
N GLU A 141 -16.12 1.09 22.51
CA GLU A 141 -15.07 0.89 23.53
C GLU A 141 -15.62 0.81 24.97
N GLU A 142 -16.80 1.35 25.25
CA GLU A 142 -17.44 1.27 26.57
C GLU A 142 -17.97 -0.15 26.91
N GLY A 143 -18.11 -1.06 25.94
CA GLY A 143 -18.84 -2.34 26.12
C GLY A 143 -18.00 -3.63 26.15
N LEU A 144 -16.77 -3.63 25.63
CA LEU A 144 -15.96 -4.85 25.45
C LEU A 144 -14.75 -4.90 26.41
N HIS A 145 -14.97 -5.43 27.61
CA HIS A 145 -13.88 -5.74 28.54
C HIS A 145 -13.14 -7.03 28.11
N GLY A 146 -11.99 -6.91 27.43
CA GLY A 146 -11.09 -8.03 27.13
C GLY A 146 -10.09 -7.80 26.00
N LEU A 147 -9.14 -8.73 25.83
CA LEU A 147 -8.07 -8.70 24.82
C LEU A 147 -8.57 -8.63 23.35
N ALA A 148 -9.84 -8.94 23.10
CA ALA A 148 -10.43 -8.92 21.76
C ALA A 148 -10.69 -7.50 21.22
N SER A 149 -11.01 -6.53 22.09
CA SER A 149 -11.33 -5.16 21.67
C SER A 149 -10.13 -4.47 20.98
N PRO A 150 -8.91 -4.47 21.56
CA PRO A 150 -7.74 -3.90 20.89
C PRO A 150 -7.39 -4.59 19.56
N MET A 151 -7.63 -5.90 19.44
CA MET A 151 -7.36 -6.65 18.20
C MET A 151 -8.34 -6.30 17.08
N ILE A 152 -9.63 -6.10 17.42
CA ILE A 152 -10.67 -5.67 16.48
C ILE A 152 -10.36 -4.25 16.01
N HIS A 153 -10.05 -3.34 16.93
CA HIS A 153 -9.69 -1.96 16.62
C HIS A 153 -8.46 -1.91 15.69
N ALA A 154 -7.37 -2.61 16.04
CA ALA A 154 -6.18 -2.68 15.20
C ALA A 154 -6.45 -3.29 13.80
N ALA A 155 -7.36 -4.27 13.71
CA ALA A 155 -7.76 -4.83 12.41
C ALA A 155 -8.60 -3.85 11.58
N ALA A 156 -9.49 -3.08 12.21
CA ALA A 156 -10.28 -2.05 11.55
C ALA A 156 -9.40 -0.90 11.04
N MET A 157 -8.46 -0.41 11.86
CA MET A 157 -7.46 0.58 11.45
C MET A 157 -6.61 0.08 10.28
N ARG A 158 -6.15 -1.18 10.31
CA ARG A 158 -5.40 -1.76 9.19
C ARG A 158 -6.23 -1.77 7.91
N ALA A 159 -7.47 -2.23 7.97
CA ALA A 159 -8.35 -2.25 6.79
C ALA A 159 -8.54 -0.82 6.23
N TYR A 160 -8.73 0.17 7.11
CA TYR A 160 -8.85 1.56 6.73
C TYR A 160 -7.57 2.13 6.10
N GLY A 161 -6.41 1.91 6.74
CA GLY A 161 -5.11 2.33 6.23
C GLY A 161 -4.80 1.75 4.86
N PHE A 162 -5.16 0.50 4.59
CA PHE A 162 -5.01 -0.11 3.26
C PHE A 162 -5.84 0.61 2.19
N CYS A 163 -7.08 1.01 2.52
CA CYS A 163 -7.88 1.82 1.61
C CYS A 163 -7.26 3.19 1.36
N LEU A 164 -6.76 3.88 2.41
CA LEU A 164 -6.09 5.17 2.27
C LEU A 164 -4.90 5.07 1.31
N ALA A 165 -4.02 4.10 1.55
CA ALA A 165 -2.85 3.87 0.71
C ALA A 165 -3.26 3.58 -0.75
N GLY A 166 -4.28 2.74 -0.95
CA GLY A 166 -4.79 2.44 -2.28
C GLY A 166 -5.36 3.65 -3.02
N ALA A 167 -6.14 4.48 -2.32
CA ALA A 167 -6.71 5.71 -2.88
C ALA A 167 -5.61 6.70 -3.25
N LEU A 168 -4.63 6.90 -2.37
CA LEU A 168 -3.48 7.76 -2.59
C LEU A 168 -2.63 7.32 -3.79
N ILE A 169 -2.37 6.02 -3.95
CA ILE A 169 -1.63 5.51 -5.12
C ILE A 169 -2.42 5.78 -6.42
N MET A 170 -3.74 5.57 -6.41
CA MET A 170 -4.56 5.82 -7.60
C MET A 170 -4.72 7.31 -7.92
N HIS A 171 -4.86 8.17 -6.91
CA HIS A 171 -4.79 9.62 -7.10
C HIS A 171 -3.45 10.04 -7.70
N ARG A 172 -2.33 9.51 -7.20
CA ARG A 172 -1.01 9.82 -7.78
C ARG A 172 -0.95 9.44 -9.24
N MET A 173 -1.45 8.24 -9.58
CA MET A 173 -1.53 7.78 -10.97
C MET A 173 -2.35 8.75 -11.83
N ILE A 174 -3.54 9.16 -11.37
CA ILE A 174 -4.41 10.11 -12.08
C ILE A 174 -3.70 11.45 -12.27
N CYS A 175 -3.01 11.98 -11.26
CA CYS A 175 -2.25 13.22 -11.37
C CYS A 175 -1.09 13.13 -12.38
N CYS A 176 -0.43 11.98 -12.51
CA CYS A 176 0.56 11.75 -13.56
C CYS A 176 -0.08 11.66 -14.95
N LEU A 177 -1.28 11.07 -15.05
CA LEU A 177 -2.02 10.93 -16.30
C LEU A 177 -2.72 12.22 -16.73
N ASP A 178 -3.10 13.09 -15.81
CA ASP A 178 -3.75 14.38 -16.04
C ASP A 178 -3.19 15.43 -15.09
N THR A 179 -2.17 16.15 -15.56
CA THR A 179 -1.45 17.16 -14.78
C THR A 179 -2.32 18.36 -14.40
N ASN A 180 -3.49 18.52 -15.04
CA ASN A 180 -4.42 19.61 -14.77
C ASN A 180 -5.55 19.20 -13.81
N ASN A 181 -5.53 17.97 -13.30
CA ASN A 181 -6.54 17.47 -12.37
C ASN A 181 -6.34 18.03 -10.95
N ALA A 182 -6.68 19.31 -10.78
CA ALA A 182 -6.61 20.01 -9.50
C ALA A 182 -7.48 19.34 -8.43
N THR A 183 -8.57 18.68 -8.82
CA THR A 183 -9.46 17.96 -7.91
C THR A 183 -8.74 16.78 -7.25
N SER A 184 -8.08 15.90 -8.01
CA SER A 184 -7.30 14.79 -7.44
C SER A 184 -6.14 15.26 -6.56
N ALA A 185 -5.47 16.36 -6.92
CA ALA A 185 -4.43 16.94 -6.08
C ALA A 185 -4.98 17.43 -4.72
N LEU A 186 -6.14 18.09 -4.72
CA LEU A 186 -6.78 18.58 -3.50
C LEU A 186 -7.29 17.43 -2.62
N GLU A 187 -8.00 16.47 -3.22
CA GLU A 187 -8.57 15.31 -2.49
C GLU A 187 -7.46 14.45 -1.87
N SER A 188 -6.39 14.17 -2.63
CA SER A 188 -5.26 13.40 -2.12
C SER A 188 -4.53 14.12 -0.98
N ALA A 189 -4.42 15.45 -0.99
CA ALA A 189 -3.83 16.21 0.11
C ALA A 189 -4.62 16.05 1.43
N VAL A 190 -5.95 15.95 1.36
CA VAL A 190 -6.80 15.67 2.53
C VAL A 190 -6.54 14.25 3.05
N LEU A 191 -6.40 13.27 2.16
CA LEU A 191 -6.09 11.89 2.52
C LEU A 191 -4.69 11.73 3.12
N VAL A 192 -3.74 12.61 2.76
CA VAL A 192 -2.41 12.68 3.39
C VAL A 192 -2.52 13.08 4.86
N ASP A 193 -3.28 14.13 5.17
CA ASP A 193 -3.47 14.56 6.57
C ASP A 193 -4.20 13.49 7.39
N GLU A 194 -5.15 12.79 6.77
CA GLU A 194 -5.84 11.67 7.39
C GLU A 194 -4.90 10.48 7.65
N SER A 195 -3.96 10.20 6.74
CA SER A 195 -2.94 9.16 6.92
C SER A 195 -2.00 9.47 8.09
N LEU A 196 -1.66 10.75 8.29
CA LEU A 196 -0.85 11.19 9.43
C LEU A 196 -1.58 10.99 10.76
N ARG A 197 -2.88 11.30 10.84
CA ARG A 197 -3.70 11.07 12.03
C ARG A 197 -3.81 9.58 12.36
N LEU A 198 -4.08 8.75 11.36
CA LEU A 198 -4.13 7.30 11.55
C LEU A 198 -2.79 6.75 12.06
N ALA A 199 -1.67 7.30 11.57
CA ALA A 199 -0.33 6.91 12.06
C ALA A 199 -0.10 7.29 13.52
N GLU A 200 -0.62 8.42 13.98
CA GLU A 200 -0.56 8.85 15.39
C GLU A 200 -1.37 7.90 16.28
N GLU A 201 -2.61 7.59 15.90
CA GLU A 201 -3.50 6.68 16.62
C GLU A 201 -2.95 5.25 16.68
N ALA A 202 -2.37 4.78 15.57
CA ALA A 202 -1.80 3.44 15.46
C ALA A 202 -0.52 3.22 16.29
N ASN A 203 0.10 4.27 16.83
CA ASN A 203 1.30 4.16 17.67
C ASN A 203 1.07 3.27 18.89
N THR A 204 -0.15 3.21 19.41
CA THR A 204 -0.55 2.34 20.54
C THR A 204 -0.34 0.84 20.26
N TYR A 205 -0.23 0.45 18.98
CA TYR A 205 -0.14 -0.93 18.52
C TYR A 205 1.25 -1.32 17.98
N HIS A 206 2.25 -0.48 18.25
CA HIS A 206 3.63 -0.69 17.81
C HIS A 206 4.28 -1.92 18.49
N PRO A 207 5.19 -2.66 17.81
CA PRO A 207 5.62 -2.49 16.42
C PRO A 207 4.80 -3.27 15.39
N PHE A 208 4.19 -4.39 15.76
CA PHE A 208 3.70 -5.37 14.78
C PHE A 208 2.30 -5.08 14.26
N ALA A 209 1.36 -4.65 15.12
CA ALA A 209 -0.02 -4.44 14.70
C ALA A 209 -0.20 -3.13 13.90
N SER A 210 0.72 -2.19 14.04
CA SER A 210 0.79 -0.95 13.25
C SER A 210 1.84 -0.96 12.12
N ALA A 211 2.53 -2.08 11.85
CA ALA A 211 3.52 -2.18 10.77
C ALA A 211 2.97 -1.88 9.35
N HIS A 212 1.65 -1.93 9.18
CA HIS A 212 0.99 -1.52 7.93
C HIS A 212 1.10 0.00 7.66
N ILE A 213 1.33 0.81 8.70
CA ILE A 213 1.42 2.27 8.62
C ILE A 213 2.61 2.72 7.75
N HIS A 214 3.70 1.95 7.67
CA HIS A 214 4.78 2.25 6.70
C HIS A 214 4.27 2.37 5.28
N PHE A 215 3.40 1.44 4.86
CA PHE A 215 2.83 1.44 3.51
C PHE A 215 1.90 2.64 3.32
N VAL A 216 1.10 2.98 4.33
CA VAL A 216 0.21 4.15 4.31
C VAL A 216 1.01 5.45 4.18
N LEU A 217 2.03 5.63 5.01
CA LEU A 217 2.88 6.82 5.00
C LEU A 217 3.70 6.95 3.72
N ALA A 218 4.19 5.84 3.16
CA ALA A 218 4.85 5.85 1.86
C ALA A 218 3.92 6.33 0.74
N ALA A 219 2.68 5.83 0.70
CA ALA A 219 1.67 6.29 -0.26
C ALA A 219 1.27 7.76 -0.05
N ALA A 220 1.19 8.21 1.21
CA ALA A 220 0.93 9.60 1.56
C ALA A 220 2.08 10.51 1.09
N TYR A 221 3.34 10.08 1.24
CA TYR A 221 4.50 10.88 0.83
C TYR A 221 4.48 11.21 -0.67
N MET A 222 4.05 10.24 -1.50
CA MET A 222 3.92 10.45 -2.95
C MET A 222 2.91 11.57 -3.30
N ASN A 223 1.95 11.82 -2.43
CA ASN A 223 0.87 12.79 -2.63
C ASN A 223 0.99 14.04 -1.76
N ALA A 224 2.01 14.15 -0.91
CA ALA A 224 2.21 15.32 -0.06
C ALA A 224 2.29 16.60 -0.93
N ALA A 225 1.40 17.54 -0.65
CA ALA A 225 1.25 18.79 -1.40
C ALA A 225 2.18 19.88 -0.89
N THR A 226 2.55 19.83 0.39
CA THR A 226 3.40 20.85 1.04
C THR A 226 4.66 20.24 1.66
N ASP A 227 5.69 21.05 1.84
CA ASP A 227 6.93 20.65 2.52
C ASP A 227 6.68 20.33 3.99
N TYR A 228 5.68 20.98 4.60
CA TYR A 228 5.21 20.64 5.94
C TYR A 228 4.70 19.19 5.99
N GLN A 229 3.80 18.80 5.08
CA GLN A 229 3.31 17.41 5.02
C GLN A 229 4.45 16.42 4.77
N ARG A 230 5.39 16.73 3.87
CA ARG A 230 6.58 15.87 3.64
C ARG A 230 7.38 15.65 4.92
N THR A 231 7.63 16.74 5.65
CA THR A 231 8.39 16.70 6.90
C THR A 231 7.65 15.90 7.97
N ALA A 232 6.35 16.14 8.13
CA ALA A 232 5.51 15.40 9.07
C ALA A 232 5.50 13.90 8.78
N ILE A 233 5.41 13.49 7.50
CA ILE A 233 5.47 12.09 7.10
C ILE A 233 6.85 11.48 7.38
N LYS A 234 7.94 12.20 7.10
CA LYS A 234 9.31 11.75 7.40
C LYS A 234 9.51 11.53 8.91
N ILE A 235 8.93 12.38 9.74
CA ILE A 235 8.94 12.21 11.20
C ILE A 235 8.07 11.01 11.61
N ALA A 236 6.86 10.88 11.07
CA ALA A 236 5.96 9.80 11.44
C ALA A 236 6.53 8.42 11.05
N ILE A 237 7.13 8.30 9.87
CA ILE A 237 7.61 7.00 9.35
C ILE A 237 8.86 6.50 10.09
N SER A 238 9.68 7.39 10.66
CA SER A 238 10.89 7.01 11.39
C SER A 238 10.56 6.27 12.69
N VAL A 239 9.43 6.58 13.33
CA VAL A 239 8.91 5.85 14.51
C VAL A 239 8.72 4.36 14.20
N TYR A 240 8.39 4.05 12.94
CA TYR A 240 8.10 2.69 12.54
C TYR A 240 9.34 1.92 12.07
N GLN A 241 10.46 2.59 11.79
CA GLN A 241 11.70 1.91 11.40
C GLN A 241 12.32 1.22 12.62
N ILE A 242 12.44 -0.12 12.59
CA ILE A 242 13.18 -0.83 13.64
C ILE A 242 14.67 -0.71 13.34
N ASP A 243 15.36 -0.04 14.25
CA ASP A 243 16.78 0.20 14.18
C ASP A 243 17.57 -1.10 14.43
N CYS A 244 18.26 -1.59 13.41
CA CYS A 244 19.23 -2.70 13.53
C CYS A 244 20.66 -2.25 13.14
N SER A 245 20.85 -0.98 12.79
CA SER A 245 22.12 -0.41 12.34
C SER A 245 22.41 0.79 13.22
N GLY A 246 23.41 0.73 14.10
CA GLY A 246 23.68 1.72 15.16
C GLY A 246 23.96 3.18 14.77
N ASP A 247 23.58 3.62 13.58
CA ASP A 247 23.61 5.01 13.13
C ASP A 247 22.23 5.68 13.40
N SER A 248 22.20 6.48 14.46
CA SER A 248 21.06 7.26 14.94
C SER A 248 20.42 8.14 13.84
N TRP A 249 19.22 7.77 13.39
CA TRP A 249 18.41 8.51 12.40
C TRP A 249 17.70 9.77 12.94
N THR A 250 18.26 10.41 13.97
CA THR A 250 17.69 11.62 14.59
C THR A 250 17.73 12.87 13.69
N ASP A 251 18.37 12.79 12.53
CA ASP A 251 18.41 13.88 11.55
C ASP A 251 17.33 13.67 10.48
N ILE A 252 16.39 14.62 10.38
CA ILE A 252 15.34 14.67 9.34
C ILE A 252 15.94 14.77 7.93
N HIS A 253 17.21 15.21 7.82
CA HIS A 253 17.99 15.24 6.59
C HIS A 253 18.82 13.97 6.34
N SER A 254 18.65 12.94 7.15
CA SER A 254 19.41 11.71 7.01
C SER A 254 19.16 11.03 5.66
N ARG A 255 20.23 10.48 5.09
CA ARG A 255 20.21 9.71 3.83
C ARG A 255 19.23 8.52 3.83
N GLY A 256 18.73 8.12 5.00
CA GLY A 256 17.87 6.95 5.21
C GLY A 256 16.40 7.18 4.84
N LEU A 257 15.99 8.40 4.49
CA LEU A 257 14.65 8.68 3.98
C LEU A 257 14.65 9.12 2.50
N GLN A 258 15.81 9.10 1.83
CA GLN A 258 15.94 9.40 0.39
C GLN A 258 15.06 8.48 -0.48
N TRP A 259 14.85 7.25 -0.02
CA TRP A 259 14.02 6.27 -0.73
C TRP A 259 12.56 6.70 -0.92
N LEU A 260 12.03 7.60 -0.08
CA LEU A 260 10.68 8.14 -0.27
C LEU A 260 10.62 9.06 -1.49
N ASP A 261 11.68 9.84 -1.71
CA ASP A 261 11.83 10.68 -2.89
C ASP A 261 12.07 9.80 -4.14
N ASP A 262 12.89 8.75 -4.02
CA ASP A 262 13.14 7.79 -5.10
C ASP A 262 11.88 6.99 -5.47
N LEU A 263 11.07 6.59 -4.47
CA LEU A 263 9.79 5.91 -4.67
C LEU A 263 8.82 6.81 -5.44
N ARG A 264 8.68 8.08 -5.03
CA ARG A 264 7.80 9.04 -5.70
C ARG A 264 8.25 9.27 -7.14
N TYR A 265 9.54 9.54 -7.35
CA TYR A 265 10.09 9.79 -8.69
C TYR A 265 9.98 8.55 -9.59
N GLY A 266 10.29 7.37 -9.05
CA GLY A 266 10.17 6.10 -9.78
C GLY A 266 8.73 5.81 -10.20
N PHE A 267 7.75 6.09 -9.35
CA PHE A 267 6.34 5.95 -9.70
C PHE A 267 5.91 6.94 -10.79
N ASP A 268 6.34 8.20 -10.70
CA ASP A 268 6.07 9.21 -11.73
C ASP A 268 6.61 8.77 -13.09
N MET A 269 7.85 8.26 -13.13
CA MET A 269 8.51 7.76 -14.35
C MET A 269 7.86 6.48 -14.90
N LEU A 270 7.27 5.66 -14.03
CA LEU A 270 6.52 4.48 -14.44
C LEU A 270 5.27 4.89 -15.22
N VAL A 271 4.53 5.90 -14.74
CA VAL A 271 3.22 6.30 -15.26
C VAL A 271 3.30 7.34 -16.40
N ALA A 272 4.27 8.25 -16.35
CA ALA A 272 4.56 9.21 -17.42
C ALA A 272 5.14 8.52 -18.66
#